data_AF-A0A662E184-F1
#
_entry.id   AF-A0A662E184-F1
#
_cell.length_a   1.000
_cell.length_b   1.000
_cell.length_c   1.000
_cell.angle_alpha   90.00
_cell.angle_beta   90.00
_cell.angle_gamma   90.00
#
_symmetry.space_group_name_H-M   'P 1'
#
loop_
_entity.id
_entity.type
_entity.pdbx_description
1 polymer ?
#
loop_
_entity_poly.entity_id
_entity_poly.type
_entity_poly.pdbx_seq_one_letter_code
_entity_poly.pdbx_strand_id
1 'polypeptide(L)'
;METADPNNMVLSRSDYEVRERFNALLSYRFNSSTQWATTVTAFYNHQSGRPYSVLSYSSGYSLNGDDYRYNDLFYVPASEDEVVIQGGTWEQLDAFITSSGLDKYRGQIAPRNASRGPWRHELDLRVGQNIPVGYGNLEATLEIANLTNLFDSDAGHIRYVPFGNVQAVRYAGDQPDTGLPIYQLRYAVSNPEEYPIFEIDQIRSRWRAKIGLRWSF
;
A
#
# COMPACT_ATOMS: atom_id res chain seq x y z
N MET A 1 14.50 7.18 12.01
CA MET A 1 14.43 8.03 10.82
C MET A 1 15.20 7.31 9.73
N GLU A 2 14.58 6.97 8.61
CA GLU A 2 15.29 6.40 7.46
C GLU A 2 16.06 7.51 6.75
N THR A 3 17.37 7.35 6.56
CA THR A 3 18.18 8.39 5.94
C THR A 3 19.41 7.82 5.23
N ALA A 4 19.77 8.43 4.10
CA ALA A 4 21.02 8.17 3.40
C ALA A 4 22.19 8.95 4.04
N ASP A 5 21.91 10.08 4.68
CA ASP A 5 22.87 10.90 5.39
C ASP A 5 22.20 11.45 6.67
N PRO A 6 22.66 11.06 7.87
CA PRO A 6 22.06 11.53 9.13
C PRO A 6 22.22 13.03 9.35
N ASN A 7 23.19 13.68 8.69
CA ASN A 7 23.48 15.10 8.83
C ASN A 7 22.82 15.97 7.76
N ASN A 8 22.18 15.35 6.76
CA ASN A 8 21.52 16.06 5.66
C ASN A 8 20.12 15.49 5.40
N MET A 9 19.11 16.11 6.02
CA MET A 9 17.71 15.75 5.81
C MET A 9 17.25 16.18 4.41
N VAL A 10 17.30 15.27 3.44
CA VAL A 10 16.77 15.50 2.10
C VAL A 10 15.23 15.49 2.13
N LEU A 11 14.60 16.41 1.38
CA LEU A 11 13.15 16.46 1.21
C LEU A 11 12.64 15.08 0.74
N SER A 12 11.80 14.44 1.55
CA SER A 12 11.27 13.11 1.28
C SER A 12 9.75 13.08 1.35
N ARG A 13 9.15 12.06 0.73
CA ARG A 13 7.70 11.89 0.76
C ARG A 13 7.24 11.49 2.16
N SER A 14 6.06 11.95 2.54
CA SER A 14 5.42 11.56 3.80
C SER A 14 4.99 10.09 3.77
N ASP A 15 5.07 9.39 4.90
CA ASP A 15 4.56 8.01 5.06
C ASP A 15 3.04 7.93 4.82
N TYR A 16 2.36 9.06 4.95
CA TYR A 16 0.90 9.18 4.79
C TYR A 16 0.50 9.83 3.48
N GLU A 17 1.42 10.06 2.54
CA GLU A 17 1.12 10.64 1.24
C GLU A 17 0.11 9.78 0.47
N VAL A 18 -1.02 10.38 0.10
CA VAL A 18 -1.90 9.87 -0.95
C VAL A 18 -1.63 10.72 -2.17
N ARG A 19 -0.83 10.19 -3.11
CA ARG A 19 -0.35 10.95 -4.27
C ARG A 19 -1.50 11.31 -5.20
N GLU A 20 -2.34 10.33 -5.51
CA GLU A 20 -3.44 10.45 -6.44
C GLU A 20 -4.70 9.87 -5.80
N ARG A 21 -5.81 10.61 -5.92
CA ARG A 21 -7.12 10.21 -5.39
C ARG A 21 -8.24 10.74 -6.28
N PHE A 22 -9.09 9.84 -6.71
CA PHE A 22 -10.34 10.10 -7.40
C PHE A 22 -11.50 9.66 -6.50
N ASN A 23 -12.55 10.47 -6.42
CA ASN A 23 -13.78 10.12 -5.74
C ASN A 23 -14.96 10.40 -6.68
N ALA A 24 -15.94 9.51 -6.68
CA ALA A 24 -17.20 9.71 -7.39
C ALA A 24 -18.38 9.42 -6.45
N LEU A 25 -19.43 10.21 -6.56
CA LEU A 25 -20.70 10.00 -5.87
C LEU A 25 -21.81 10.00 -6.92
N LEU A 26 -22.54 8.89 -7.01
CA LEU A 26 -23.73 8.79 -7.83
C LEU A 26 -24.93 8.59 -6.91
N SER A 27 -25.96 9.41 -7.06
CA SER A 27 -27.21 9.25 -6.32
C SER A 27 -28.40 9.39 -7.25
N TYR A 28 -29.33 8.46 -7.15
CA TYR A 28 -30.55 8.49 -7.95
C TYR A 28 -31.76 8.13 -7.09
N ARG A 29 -32.83 8.92 -7.24
CA ARG A 29 -34.09 8.74 -6.53
C ARG A 29 -35.18 8.27 -7.49
N PHE A 30 -35.56 7.01 -7.36
CA PHE A 30 -36.70 6.41 -8.03
C PHE A 30 -38.00 6.84 -7.35
N ASN A 31 -39.09 6.91 -8.13
CA ASN A 31 -40.43 7.23 -7.65
C ASN A 31 -40.48 8.53 -6.82
N SER A 32 -39.73 9.56 -7.23
CA SER A 32 -39.56 10.80 -6.47
C SER A 32 -40.87 11.57 -6.26
N SER A 33 -41.88 11.36 -7.11
CA SER A 33 -43.22 11.95 -7.00
C SER A 33 -44.17 11.19 -6.06
N THR A 34 -43.77 10.04 -5.53
CA THR A 34 -44.63 9.22 -4.65
C THR A 34 -44.05 9.13 -3.24
N GLN A 35 -44.89 8.69 -2.29
CA GLN A 35 -44.46 8.41 -0.92
C GLN A 35 -43.58 7.15 -0.82
N TRP A 36 -43.51 6.33 -1.87
CA TRP A 36 -42.75 5.08 -1.96
C TRP A 36 -41.36 5.27 -2.59
N ALA A 37 -40.77 6.46 -2.45
CA ALA A 37 -39.50 6.77 -3.08
C ALA A 37 -38.36 5.85 -2.61
N THR A 38 -37.53 5.42 -3.56
CA THR A 38 -36.30 4.66 -3.29
C THR A 38 -35.10 5.50 -3.71
N THR A 39 -34.13 5.67 -2.84
CA THR A 39 -32.87 6.36 -3.15
C THR A 39 -31.73 5.38 -3.14
N VAL A 40 -30.99 5.30 -4.24
CA VAL A 40 -29.76 4.51 -4.35
C VAL A 40 -28.59 5.49 -4.47
N THR A 41 -27.61 5.34 -3.59
CA THR A 41 -26.38 6.15 -3.58
C THR A 41 -25.18 5.21 -3.62
N ALA A 42 -24.29 5.44 -4.56
CA ALA A 42 -23.00 4.77 -4.66
C ALA A 42 -21.88 5.79 -4.46
N PHE A 43 -20.90 5.45 -3.63
CA PHE A 43 -19.69 6.22 -3.43
C PHE A 43 -18.49 5.38 -3.85
N TYR A 44 -17.66 5.89 -4.75
CA TYR A 44 -16.48 5.22 -5.24
C TYR A 44 -15.23 6.02 -4.88
N ASN A 45 -14.26 5.35 -4.26
CA ASN A 45 -12.91 5.87 -4.02
C ASN A 45 -11.91 5.06 -4.84
N HIS A 46 -11.05 5.76 -5.58
CA HIS A 46 -9.87 5.17 -6.20
C HIS A 46 -8.65 5.99 -5.82
N GLN A 47 -7.67 5.38 -5.17
CA GLN A 47 -6.52 6.12 -4.69
C GLN A 47 -5.24 5.29 -4.69
N SER A 48 -4.13 6.00 -4.83
CA SER A 48 -2.80 5.40 -4.80
C SER A 48 -2.53 4.69 -3.47
N GLY A 49 -1.72 3.63 -3.51
CA GLY A 49 -1.24 2.94 -2.33
C GLY A 49 -0.38 3.84 -1.44
N ARG A 50 -0.18 3.41 -0.19
CA ARG A 50 0.73 4.11 0.73
C ARG A 50 2.17 3.97 0.21
N PRO A 51 2.98 5.02 0.30
CA PRO A 51 4.39 4.90 0.01
C PRO A 51 5.10 4.04 1.07
N TYR A 52 6.24 3.46 0.70
CA TYR A 52 7.13 2.75 1.61
C TYR A 52 8.58 2.94 1.17
N SER A 53 9.51 2.79 2.11
CA SER A 53 10.94 2.80 1.81
C SER A 53 11.49 1.39 1.65
N VAL A 54 12.48 1.24 0.79
CA VAL A 54 13.27 0.03 0.69
C VAL A 54 14.61 0.30 1.35
N LEU A 55 14.98 -0.59 2.25
CA LEU A 55 16.13 -0.45 3.13
C LEU A 55 17.13 -1.58 2.89
N SER A 56 18.39 -1.26 3.11
CA SER A 56 19.44 -2.21 3.42
C SER A 56 19.69 -2.19 4.93
N TYR A 57 20.21 -3.28 5.48
CA TYR A 57 20.67 -3.30 6.86
C TYR A 57 22.00 -4.05 6.97
N SER A 58 22.83 -3.69 7.94
CA SER A 58 24.13 -4.32 8.18
C SER A 58 24.21 -4.84 9.61
N SER A 59 24.72 -6.05 9.78
CA SER A 59 24.83 -6.70 11.10
C SER A 59 26.04 -6.23 11.93
N GLY A 60 26.98 -5.49 11.33
CA GLY A 60 28.27 -5.13 11.96
C GLY A 60 28.47 -3.64 12.23
N TYR A 61 27.92 -2.77 11.38
CA TYR A 61 28.14 -1.32 11.40
C TYR A 61 27.00 -0.61 10.67
N SER A 62 26.79 0.68 10.95
CA SER A 62 25.85 1.51 10.19
C SER A 62 26.43 1.81 8.80
N LEU A 63 25.63 1.71 7.74
CA LEU A 63 26.11 1.99 6.37
C LEU A 63 26.28 3.49 6.12
N ASN A 64 25.45 4.31 6.76
CA ASN A 64 25.52 5.77 6.68
C ASN A 64 26.34 6.42 7.83
N GLY A 65 26.83 5.61 8.78
CA GLY A 65 27.67 6.07 9.90
C GLY A 65 26.90 6.70 11.07
N ASP A 66 25.58 6.50 11.17
CA ASP A 66 24.70 7.06 12.22
C ASP A 66 24.50 6.16 13.46
N ASP A 67 25.27 5.07 13.55
CA ASP A 67 25.17 3.99 14.56
C ASP A 67 23.82 3.23 14.60
N TYR A 68 22.87 3.55 13.71
CA TYR A 68 21.68 2.75 13.45
C TYR A 68 21.89 1.84 12.24
N ARG A 69 21.43 0.59 12.38
CA ARG A 69 21.82 -0.50 11.48
C ARG A 69 20.72 -1.00 10.57
N TYR A 70 19.50 -0.47 10.72
CA TYR A 70 18.25 -1.03 10.16
C TYR A 70 17.40 -0.01 9.40
N ASN A 71 17.92 1.20 9.19
CA ASN A 71 17.24 2.37 8.63
C ASN A 71 17.95 2.94 7.39
N ASP A 72 19.00 2.26 6.90
CA ASP A 72 19.79 2.71 5.76
C ASP A 72 18.99 2.51 4.47
N LEU A 73 18.88 3.59 3.67
CA LEU A 73 18.19 3.53 2.38
C LEU A 73 18.96 2.63 1.40
N PHE A 74 18.21 1.85 0.63
CA PHE A 74 18.78 0.88 -0.31
C PHE A 74 19.47 1.57 -1.49
N TYR A 75 20.74 1.27 -1.70
CA TYR A 75 21.42 1.53 -2.98
C TYR A 75 20.92 0.53 -4.02
N VAL A 76 20.43 1.03 -5.15
CA VAL A 76 19.91 0.20 -6.24
C VAL A 76 21.05 -0.02 -7.24
N PRO A 77 21.59 -1.25 -7.36
CA PRO A 77 22.69 -1.50 -8.29
C PRO A 77 22.29 -1.24 -9.74
N ALA A 78 23.18 -0.64 -10.53
CA ALA A 78 22.91 -0.37 -11.94
C ALA A 78 22.92 -1.66 -12.78
N SER A 79 23.78 -2.61 -12.41
CA SER A 79 23.96 -3.90 -13.08
C SER A 79 24.44 -4.97 -12.09
N GLU A 80 24.42 -6.23 -12.51
CA GLU A 80 24.92 -7.37 -11.74
C GLU A 80 26.38 -7.18 -11.32
N ASP A 81 27.21 -6.60 -12.19
CA ASP A 81 28.64 -6.40 -11.95
C ASP A 81 28.98 -5.43 -10.81
N GLU A 82 28.00 -4.71 -10.25
CA GLU A 82 28.22 -3.80 -9.11
C GLU A 82 28.11 -4.48 -7.74
N VAL A 83 27.57 -5.70 -7.68
CA VAL A 83 27.27 -6.37 -6.41
C VAL A 83 27.53 -7.87 -6.48
N VAL A 84 27.87 -8.45 -5.34
CA VAL A 84 27.97 -9.91 -5.20
C VAL A 84 26.72 -10.40 -4.51
N ILE A 85 25.90 -11.17 -5.21
CA ILE A 85 24.64 -11.69 -4.66
C ILE A 85 24.87 -12.98 -3.85
N GLN A 86 24.27 -13.04 -2.66
CA GLN A 86 24.19 -14.24 -1.84
C GLN A 86 22.75 -14.52 -1.39
N GLY A 87 22.41 -15.80 -1.18
CA GLY A 87 21.07 -16.23 -0.75
C GLY A 87 19.94 -15.99 -1.75
N GLY A 88 20.28 -15.87 -3.02
CA GLY A 88 19.37 -15.71 -4.15
C GLY A 88 20.16 -15.42 -5.42
N THR A 89 19.51 -14.81 -6.42
CA THR A 89 20.14 -14.48 -7.70
C THR A 89 19.96 -13.01 -8.08
N TRP A 90 20.76 -12.53 -9.03
CA TRP A 90 20.60 -11.17 -9.57
C TRP A 90 19.20 -10.96 -10.15
N GLU A 91 18.65 -11.94 -10.87
CA GLU A 91 17.32 -11.85 -11.47
C GLU A 91 16.22 -11.63 -10.44
N GLN A 92 16.34 -12.24 -9.25
CA GLN A 92 15.39 -12.01 -8.15
C GLN A 92 15.48 -10.58 -7.62
N LEU A 93 16.69 -10.05 -7.46
CA LEU A 93 16.89 -8.66 -7.06
C LEU A 93 16.38 -7.69 -8.14
N ASP A 94 16.66 -7.96 -9.40
CA ASP A 94 16.28 -7.13 -10.54
C ASP A 94 14.74 -7.08 -10.71
N ALA A 95 14.07 -8.22 -10.55
CA ALA A 95 12.61 -8.32 -10.53
C ALA A 95 12.01 -7.52 -9.36
N PHE A 96 12.62 -7.58 -8.18
CA PHE A 96 12.21 -6.78 -7.03
C PHE A 96 12.39 -5.27 -7.27
N ILE A 97 13.55 -4.85 -7.80
CA ILE A 97 13.83 -3.44 -8.16
C ILE A 97 12.77 -2.92 -9.13
N THR A 98 12.45 -3.71 -10.16
CA THR A 98 11.46 -3.33 -11.17
C THR A 98 10.05 -3.27 -10.59
N SER A 99 9.60 -4.30 -9.87
CA SER A 99 8.24 -4.36 -9.29
C SER A 99 8.01 -3.34 -8.16
N SER A 100 9.06 -2.91 -7.46
CA SER A 100 8.99 -1.86 -6.43
C SER A 100 9.12 -0.44 -7.02
N GLY A 101 9.30 -0.30 -8.34
CA GLY A 101 9.45 0.99 -9.02
C GLY A 101 10.75 1.72 -8.67
N LEU A 102 11.79 0.96 -8.33
CA LEU A 102 13.12 1.44 -8.00
C LEU A 102 14.06 1.48 -9.21
N ASP A 103 13.63 0.99 -10.36
CA ASP A 103 14.34 0.98 -11.64
C ASP A 103 14.93 2.35 -12.00
N LYS A 104 14.19 3.43 -11.72
CA LYS A 104 14.61 4.83 -11.96
C LYS A 104 15.73 5.33 -11.02
N TYR A 105 16.15 4.52 -10.05
CA TYR A 105 17.21 4.86 -9.10
C TYR A 105 18.43 3.94 -9.24
N ARG A 106 18.53 3.16 -10.32
CA ARG A 106 19.74 2.38 -10.63
C ARG A 106 21.00 3.25 -10.59
N GLY A 107 22.04 2.77 -9.91
CA GLY A 107 23.30 3.47 -9.69
C GLY A 107 23.27 4.50 -8.55
N GLN A 108 22.19 4.56 -7.76
CA GLN A 108 22.05 5.54 -6.68
C GLN A 108 21.24 5.00 -5.49
N ILE A 109 21.29 5.73 -4.37
CA ILE A 109 20.46 5.44 -3.20
C ILE A 109 19.02 5.85 -3.48
N ALA A 110 18.08 4.91 -3.30
CA ALA A 110 16.67 5.17 -3.43
C ALA A 110 16.19 6.14 -2.34
N PRO A 111 15.46 7.21 -2.69
CA PRO A 111 14.91 8.13 -1.69
C PRO A 111 13.95 7.43 -0.73
N ARG A 112 13.82 7.98 0.48
CA ARG A 112 12.77 7.59 1.42
C ARG A 112 11.39 7.67 0.74
N ASN A 113 10.57 6.65 0.95
CA ASN A 113 9.22 6.54 0.42
C ASN A 113 9.12 6.61 -1.11
N ALA A 114 10.17 6.15 -1.79
CA ALA A 114 10.24 6.14 -3.24
C ALA A 114 9.34 5.08 -3.91
N SER A 115 9.06 3.99 -3.21
CA SER A 115 8.19 2.90 -3.66
C SER A 115 6.76 3.08 -3.15
N ARG A 116 5.80 2.35 -3.75
CA ARG A 116 4.39 2.48 -3.40
C ARG A 116 3.67 1.14 -3.41
N GLY A 117 2.76 0.96 -2.46
CA GLY A 117 1.83 -0.15 -2.48
C GLY A 117 0.85 -0.10 -3.66
N PRO A 118 0.11 -1.18 -3.89
CA PRO A 118 -0.87 -1.24 -4.96
C PRO A 118 -1.97 -0.18 -4.78
N TRP A 119 -2.60 0.17 -5.89
CA TRP A 119 -3.77 1.03 -5.89
C TRP A 119 -4.92 0.40 -5.10
N ARG A 120 -5.76 1.26 -4.52
CA ARG A 120 -6.90 0.88 -3.71
C ARG A 120 -8.17 1.40 -4.34
N HIS A 121 -9.20 0.58 -4.32
CA HIS A 121 -10.50 0.89 -4.90
C HIS A 121 -11.58 0.43 -3.92
N GLU A 122 -12.51 1.30 -3.57
CA GLU A 122 -13.58 1.01 -2.62
C GLU A 122 -14.89 1.54 -3.17
N LEU A 123 -15.90 0.68 -3.24
CA LEU A 123 -17.26 1.03 -3.62
C LEU A 123 -18.17 0.83 -2.42
N ASP A 124 -18.82 1.89 -1.97
CA ASP A 124 -19.85 1.84 -0.94
C ASP A 124 -21.22 2.05 -1.58
N LEU A 125 -22.23 1.34 -1.07
CA LEU A 125 -23.60 1.41 -1.55
C LEU A 125 -24.55 1.71 -0.39
N ARG A 126 -25.49 2.63 -0.62
CA ARG A 126 -26.63 2.88 0.26
C ARG A 126 -27.92 2.80 -0.54
N VAL A 127 -28.89 2.06 -0.02
CA VAL A 127 -30.26 2.01 -0.51
C VAL A 127 -31.18 2.47 0.61
N GLY A 128 -31.99 3.49 0.35
CA GLY A 128 -33.03 3.97 1.25
C GLY A 128 -34.41 3.79 0.61
N GLN A 129 -35.35 3.21 1.34
CA GLN A 129 -36.72 3.00 0.91
C GLN A 129 -37.67 3.72 1.87
N ASN A 130 -38.50 4.60 1.32
CA ASN A 130 -39.62 5.19 2.05
C ASN A 130 -40.85 4.29 1.96
N ILE A 131 -41.51 4.09 3.09
CA ILE A 131 -42.67 3.23 3.26
C ILE A 131 -43.71 4.06 4.03
N PRO A 132 -44.76 4.59 3.38
CA PRO A 132 -45.84 5.28 4.06
C PRO A 132 -46.63 4.29 4.94
N VAL A 133 -46.84 4.64 6.21
CA VAL A 133 -47.56 3.81 7.18
C VAL A 133 -48.50 4.71 7.98
N GLY A 134 -49.80 4.61 7.69
CA GLY A 134 -50.80 5.46 8.34
C GLY A 134 -50.53 6.95 8.10
N TYR A 135 -50.40 7.72 9.18
CA TYR A 135 -50.08 9.15 9.14
C TYR A 135 -48.58 9.44 9.16
N GLY A 136 -47.73 8.43 9.29
CA GLY A 136 -46.28 8.58 9.32
C GLY A 136 -45.58 7.95 8.13
N ASN A 137 -44.25 8.09 8.10
CA ASN A 137 -43.37 7.51 7.10
C ASN A 137 -42.23 6.75 7.77
N LEU A 138 -42.09 5.47 7.41
CA LEU A 138 -40.96 4.62 7.76
C LEU A 138 -39.92 4.69 6.64
N GLU A 139 -38.68 5.03 6.98
CA GLU A 139 -37.53 4.88 6.08
C GLU A 139 -36.71 3.68 6.51
N ALA A 140 -36.57 2.70 5.62
CA ALA A 140 -35.66 1.58 5.77
C ALA A 140 -34.39 1.84 4.96
N THR A 141 -33.23 1.60 5.55
CA THR A 141 -31.93 1.80 4.92
C THR A 141 -31.07 0.54 4.98
N LEU A 142 -30.40 0.25 3.88
CA LEU A 142 -29.33 -0.73 3.78
C LEU A 142 -28.07 0.00 3.31
N GLU A 143 -27.00 -0.06 4.11
CA GLU A 143 -25.68 0.46 3.76
C GLU A 143 -24.69 -0.71 3.69
N ILE A 144 -23.92 -0.78 2.62
CA ILE A 144 -22.86 -1.77 2.39
C ILE A 144 -21.56 -0.99 2.14
N ALA A 145 -20.60 -1.12 3.05
CA ALA A 145 -19.25 -0.61 2.89
C ALA A 145 -18.36 -1.66 2.22
N ASN A 146 -17.45 -1.22 1.35
CA ASN A 146 -16.56 -2.08 0.56
C ASN A 146 -17.32 -3.20 -0.16
N LEU A 147 -18.34 -2.81 -0.92
CA LEU A 147 -19.12 -3.67 -1.81
C LEU A 147 -18.23 -4.37 -2.84
N THR A 148 -17.10 -3.76 -3.25
CA THR A 148 -16.12 -4.39 -4.14
C THR A 148 -15.69 -5.76 -3.59
N ASN A 149 -15.34 -5.83 -2.30
CA ASN A 149 -14.93 -7.06 -1.64
C ASN A 149 -16.06 -8.12 -1.52
N LEU A 150 -17.32 -7.75 -1.73
CA LEU A 150 -18.43 -8.72 -1.76
C LEU A 150 -18.41 -9.55 -3.05
N PHE A 151 -17.99 -8.95 -4.17
CA PHE A 151 -18.01 -9.59 -5.49
C PHE A 151 -16.62 -10.03 -5.97
N ASP A 152 -15.57 -9.30 -5.61
CA ASP A 152 -14.16 -9.61 -5.91
C ASP A 152 -13.31 -9.28 -4.68
N SER A 153 -12.89 -10.32 -3.97
CA SER A 153 -12.08 -10.18 -2.76
C SER A 153 -10.72 -9.55 -3.03
N ASP A 154 -10.10 -9.84 -4.18
CA ASP A 154 -8.77 -9.30 -4.48
C ASP A 154 -8.82 -7.81 -4.79
N ALA A 155 -9.85 -7.37 -5.52
CA ALA A 155 -10.08 -5.95 -5.77
C ALA A 155 -10.52 -5.17 -4.51
N GLY A 156 -11.12 -5.86 -3.53
CA GLY A 156 -11.56 -5.29 -2.25
C GLY A 156 -10.48 -5.24 -1.17
N HIS A 157 -9.32 -5.87 -1.39
CA HIS A 157 -8.22 -5.92 -0.43
C HIS A 157 -7.44 -4.60 -0.36
N ILE A 158 -7.34 -4.03 0.84
CA ILE A 158 -6.44 -2.93 1.14
C ILE A 158 -5.09 -3.50 1.58
N ARG A 159 -4.10 -3.37 0.70
CA ARG A 159 -2.74 -3.88 0.91
C ARG A 159 -1.78 -2.78 1.34
N TYR A 160 -0.86 -3.08 2.25
CA TYR A 160 0.13 -2.14 2.76
C TYR A 160 1.42 -2.85 3.19
N VAL A 161 2.53 -2.12 3.25
CA VAL A 161 3.78 -2.62 3.85
C VAL A 161 3.76 -2.34 5.36
N PRO A 162 3.90 -3.36 6.21
CA PRO A 162 4.02 -3.18 7.66
C PRO A 162 5.18 -2.25 8.01
N PHE A 163 4.96 -1.34 8.96
CA PHE A 163 5.94 -0.32 9.38
C PHE A 163 6.48 0.59 8.27
N GLY A 164 5.92 0.55 7.06
CA GLY A 164 6.30 1.43 5.95
C GLY A 164 7.67 1.16 5.34
N ASN A 165 8.30 0.02 5.66
CA ASN A 165 9.66 -0.29 5.24
C ASN A 165 9.83 -1.76 4.84
N VAL A 166 10.58 -2.00 3.76
CA VAL A 166 10.98 -3.34 3.32
C VAL A 166 12.50 -3.47 3.41
N GLN A 167 13.00 -4.49 4.11
CA GLN A 167 14.42 -4.83 4.08
C GLN A 167 14.69 -5.73 2.86
N ALA A 168 15.26 -5.16 1.80
CA ALA A 168 15.54 -5.92 0.57
C ALA A 168 16.77 -6.80 0.72
N VAL A 169 17.84 -6.23 1.31
CA VAL A 169 19.13 -6.90 1.43
C VAL A 169 19.72 -6.71 2.82
N ARG A 170 20.51 -7.70 3.24
CA ARG A 170 21.53 -7.52 4.26
C ARG A 170 22.85 -7.24 3.55
N TYR A 171 23.50 -6.15 3.90
CA TYR A 171 24.88 -5.93 3.50
C TYR A 171 25.82 -6.78 4.35
N ALA A 172 26.63 -7.61 3.69
CA ALA A 172 27.50 -8.60 4.32
C ALA A 172 28.99 -8.20 4.29
N GLY A 173 29.29 -6.95 3.96
CA GLY A 173 30.65 -6.44 3.75
C GLY A 173 31.05 -6.48 2.28
N ASP A 174 32.31 -6.16 2.00
CA ASP A 174 32.87 -6.16 0.65
C ASP A 174 33.59 -7.48 0.35
N GLN A 175 33.51 -7.94 -0.90
CA GLN A 175 34.27 -9.08 -1.37
C GLN A 175 35.77 -8.73 -1.35
N PRO A 176 36.63 -9.52 -0.68
CA PRO A 176 38.03 -9.17 -0.47
C PRO A 176 38.84 -8.88 -1.74
N ASP A 177 38.54 -9.57 -2.85
CA ASP A 177 39.34 -9.49 -4.07
C ASP A 177 38.89 -8.36 -5.01
N THR A 178 37.59 -8.10 -5.08
CA THR A 178 37.00 -7.15 -6.04
C THR A 178 36.63 -5.82 -5.38
N GLY A 179 36.48 -5.80 -4.04
CA GLY A 179 35.94 -4.67 -3.29
C GLY A 179 34.45 -4.45 -3.54
N LEU A 180 33.76 -5.37 -4.23
CA LEU A 180 32.33 -5.23 -4.51
C LEU A 180 31.51 -5.53 -3.26
N PRO A 181 30.43 -4.75 -2.99
CA PRO A 181 29.55 -5.00 -1.86
C PRO A 181 28.81 -6.34 -2.01
N ILE A 182 28.76 -7.11 -0.93
CA ILE A 182 28.05 -8.39 -0.86
C ILE A 182 26.62 -8.14 -0.38
N TYR A 183 25.65 -8.43 -1.24
CA TYR A 183 24.23 -8.31 -0.96
C TYR A 183 23.63 -9.70 -0.70
N GLN A 184 23.37 -9.97 0.58
CA GLN A 184 22.62 -11.13 1.01
C GLN A 184 21.12 -10.82 0.89
N LEU A 185 20.44 -11.42 -0.08
CA LEU A 185 19.01 -11.19 -0.31
C LEU A 185 18.18 -11.65 0.89
N ARG A 186 17.18 -10.86 1.25
CA ARG A 186 16.17 -11.23 2.24
C ARG A 186 15.05 -12.02 1.56
N TYR A 187 14.32 -12.82 2.34
CA TYR A 187 13.24 -13.65 1.81
C TYR A 187 12.16 -12.87 1.06
N ALA A 188 11.89 -11.63 1.46
CA ALA A 188 11.01 -10.71 0.73
C ALA A 188 11.41 -10.47 -0.74
N VAL A 189 12.68 -10.71 -1.08
CA VAL A 189 13.25 -10.57 -2.43
C VAL A 189 13.50 -11.95 -3.05
N SER A 190 14.10 -12.89 -2.31
CA SER A 190 14.48 -14.21 -2.86
C SER A 190 13.36 -15.25 -2.87
N ASN A 191 12.29 -15.04 -2.10
CA ASN A 191 11.09 -15.90 -2.07
C ASN A 191 9.82 -15.08 -1.77
N PRO A 192 9.44 -14.17 -2.68
CA PRO A 192 8.34 -13.22 -2.45
C PRO A 192 6.96 -13.87 -2.40
N GLU A 193 6.81 -15.09 -2.90
CA GLU A 193 5.54 -15.84 -2.85
C GLU A 193 5.23 -16.33 -1.43
N GLU A 194 6.25 -16.84 -0.72
CA GLU A 194 6.12 -17.29 0.67
C GLU A 194 6.22 -16.11 1.66
N TYR A 195 6.99 -15.07 1.30
CA TYR A 195 7.25 -13.89 2.14
C TYR A 195 6.86 -12.58 1.43
N PRO A 196 5.55 -12.35 1.18
CA PRO A 196 5.11 -11.15 0.48
C PRO A 196 5.36 -9.89 1.32
N ILE A 197 5.76 -8.81 0.65
CA ILE A 197 6.00 -7.50 1.30
C ILE A 197 4.71 -6.77 1.70
N PHE A 198 3.57 -7.19 1.15
CA PHE A 198 2.28 -6.57 1.38
C PHE A 198 1.39 -7.43 2.26
N GLU A 199 0.91 -6.84 3.34
CA GLU A 199 -0.14 -7.40 4.18
C GLU A 199 -1.52 -6.82 3.84
N ILE A 200 -2.57 -7.59 4.12
CA ILE A 200 -3.96 -7.18 3.96
C ILE A 200 -4.43 -6.54 5.29
N ASP A 201 -4.96 -5.32 5.22
CA ASP A 201 -5.68 -4.70 6.35
C ASP A 201 -7.00 -5.44 6.55
N GLN A 202 -7.01 -6.40 7.47
CA GLN A 202 -8.11 -7.32 7.70
C GLN A 202 -9.42 -6.62 8.06
N ILE A 203 -9.36 -5.47 8.74
CA ILE A 203 -10.58 -4.78 9.17
C ILE A 203 -11.15 -3.97 8.01
N ARG A 204 -10.31 -3.23 7.30
CA ARG A 204 -10.78 -2.36 6.21
C ARG A 204 -11.11 -3.13 4.93
N SER A 205 -10.48 -4.28 4.70
CA SER A 205 -10.72 -5.09 3.51
C SER A 205 -12.02 -5.91 3.59
N ARG A 206 -12.73 -5.93 4.72
CA ARG A 206 -14.00 -6.65 4.84
C ARG A 206 -15.16 -5.78 4.39
N TRP A 207 -16.07 -6.37 3.62
CA TRP A 207 -17.39 -5.79 3.43
C TRP A 207 -18.15 -5.77 4.76
N ARG A 208 -18.94 -4.71 4.97
CA ARG A 208 -19.79 -4.57 6.18
C ARG A 208 -21.14 -4.04 5.77
N ALA A 209 -22.21 -4.62 6.33
CA ALA A 209 -23.55 -4.12 6.12
C ALA A 209 -24.16 -3.54 7.41
N LYS A 210 -24.97 -2.50 7.25
CA LYS A 210 -25.77 -1.88 8.32
C LYS A 210 -27.19 -1.68 7.83
N ILE A 211 -28.16 -2.09 8.65
CA ILE A 211 -29.58 -1.83 8.42
C ILE A 211 -30.03 -0.74 9.40
N GLY A 212 -30.80 0.23 8.91
CA GLY A 212 -31.36 1.30 9.74
C GLY A 212 -32.85 1.49 9.47
N LEU A 213 -33.60 1.79 10.52
CA LEU A 213 -35.02 2.13 10.44
C LEU A 213 -35.21 3.51 11.07
N ARG A 214 -35.95 4.39 10.39
CA ARG A 214 -36.31 5.72 10.89
C ARG A 214 -37.80 5.96 10.72
N TRP A 215 -38.47 6.32 11.81
CA TRP A 215 -39.87 6.75 11.79
C TRP A 215 -39.96 8.27 11.79
N SER A 216 -40.87 8.81 11.00
CA SER A 216 -41.21 10.24 10.95
C SER A 216 -42.73 10.42 10.98
N PHE A 217 -43.20 11.42 11.72
CA PHE A 217 -44.61 11.78 11.90
C PHE A 217 -44.96 13.06 11.14
#